data_AF-A0A218ZSH1-F1
#
_entry.id   AF-A0A218ZSH1-F1
#
_cell.length_a   1.000
_cell.length_b   1.000
_cell.length_c   1.000
_cell.angle_alpha   90.00
_cell.angle_beta   90.00
_cell.angle_gamma   90.00
#
_symmetry.space_group_name_H-M   'P 1'
#
loop_
_entity.id
_entity.type
_entity.pdbx_description
1 polymer ?
#
loop_
_entity_poly.entity_id
_entity_poly.type
_entity_poly.pdbx_seq_one_letter_code
_entity_poly.pdbx_strand_id
1 'polypeptide(L)'
;MDKGVEIAFQLSNGTEDRELVMAMSNIVGNEFKAEMGVDWRIFHVSLGENKYFRVLYAGPHLSKLHPLNEKRIRERFDELSHKSYKEVMEECNRAKKTGNFTSQPIQEKKEEYNLWQDKLWDYICSPNQKKRVMLEIKFME
;
A
#
# COMPACT_ATOMS: atom_id res chain seq x y z
N MET A 1 -4.47 15.33 -8.97
CA MET A 1 -3.29 14.88 -8.21
C MET A 1 -2.58 13.85 -9.07
N ASP A 2 -1.27 14.00 -9.27
CA ASP A 2 -0.48 12.95 -9.95
C ASP A 2 -0.47 11.70 -9.07
N LYS A 3 -0.68 10.54 -9.70
CA LYS A 3 -0.59 9.23 -9.05
C LYS A 3 0.82 9.07 -8.46
N GLY A 4 0.93 8.47 -7.28
CA GLY A 4 2.22 8.15 -6.64
C GLY A 4 2.85 6.88 -7.21
N VAL A 5 3.48 6.08 -6.36
CA VAL A 5 4.09 4.79 -6.76
C VAL A 5 3.14 3.63 -6.47
N GLU A 6 2.86 2.84 -7.49
CA GLU A 6 2.17 1.55 -7.37
C GLU A 6 3.15 0.41 -7.60
N ILE A 7 3.14 -0.56 -6.69
CA ILE A 7 3.86 -1.83 -6.79
C ILE A 7 2.82 -2.94 -6.76
N ALA A 8 2.74 -3.71 -7.84
CA ALA A 8 1.83 -4.84 -7.98
C ALA A 8 2.63 -6.13 -8.18
N PHE A 9 2.24 -7.19 -7.49
CA PHE A 9 2.86 -8.51 -7.65
C PHE A 9 1.86 -9.61 -7.33
N GLN A 10 2.11 -10.75 -7.95
CA GLN A 10 1.33 -11.97 -7.77
C GLN A 10 2.19 -12.95 -6.95
N LEU A 11 1.65 -13.42 -5.84
CA LEU A 11 2.32 -14.40 -4.99
C LEU A 11 1.51 -15.70 -4.95
N SER A 12 2.18 -16.77 -4.55
CA SER A 12 1.71 -18.15 -4.57
C SER A 12 0.69 -18.45 -3.45
N ASN A 13 -0.30 -17.58 -3.21
CA ASN A 13 -1.41 -17.76 -2.25
C ASN A 13 -1.04 -18.32 -0.86
N GLY A 14 0.21 -18.19 -0.40
CA GLY A 14 0.66 -18.65 0.91
C GLY A 14 0.36 -17.67 2.04
N THR A 15 0.28 -18.16 3.28
CA THR A 15 0.23 -17.28 4.47
C THR A 15 1.54 -16.50 4.65
N GLU A 16 2.67 -17.13 4.33
CA GLU A 16 4.00 -16.53 4.38
C GLU A 16 4.12 -15.36 3.39
N ASP A 17 3.54 -15.50 2.20
CA ASP A 17 3.48 -14.45 1.18
C ASP A 17 2.78 -13.20 1.71
N ARG A 18 1.65 -13.38 2.41
CA ARG A 18 0.89 -12.27 2.99
C ARG A 18 1.72 -11.51 4.03
N GLU A 19 2.42 -12.23 4.89
CA GLU A 19 3.28 -11.64 5.93
C GLU A 19 4.50 -10.95 5.34
N LEU A 20 5.12 -11.56 4.33
CA LEU A 20 6.25 -11.01 3.61
C LEU A 20 5.89 -9.66 2.99
N VAL A 21 4.78 -9.59 2.27
CA VAL A 21 4.27 -8.37 1.65
C VAL A 21 3.99 -7.29 2.67
N MET A 22 3.34 -7.67 3.77
CA MET A 22 3.07 -6.76 4.86
C MET A 22 4.39 -6.22 5.45
N ALA A 23 5.38 -7.07 5.66
CA ALA A 23 6.68 -6.68 6.19
C ALA A 23 7.42 -5.75 5.23
N MET A 24 7.60 -6.15 3.96
CA MET A 24 8.28 -5.36 2.93
C MET A 24 7.65 -3.98 2.79
N SER A 25 6.32 -3.94 2.65
CA SER A 25 5.59 -2.68 2.45
C SER A 25 5.73 -1.75 3.64
N ASN A 26 5.69 -2.28 4.85
CA ASN A 26 5.85 -1.47 6.06
C ASN A 26 7.30 -1.03 6.29
N ILE A 27 8.30 -1.82 5.91
CA ILE A 27 9.72 -1.39 5.97
C ILE A 27 9.90 -0.17 5.05
N VAL A 28 9.57 -0.34 3.76
CA VAL A 28 9.70 0.72 2.75
C VAL A 28 8.86 1.93 3.15
N GLY A 29 7.61 1.73 3.52
CA GLY A 29 6.72 2.79 3.93
C GLY A 29 7.27 3.64 5.07
N ASN A 30 7.81 3.01 6.13
CA ASN A 30 8.38 3.75 7.26
C ASN A 30 9.68 4.49 6.90
N GLU A 31 10.54 3.87 6.10
CA GLU A 31 11.79 4.48 5.61
C GLU A 31 11.48 5.79 4.87
N PHE A 32 10.58 5.74 3.89
CA PHE A 32 10.22 6.89 3.08
C PHE A 32 9.22 7.85 3.77
N LYS A 33 8.51 7.41 4.82
CA LYS A 33 7.72 8.32 5.66
C LYS A 33 8.62 9.26 6.46
N ALA A 34 9.69 8.73 7.06
CA ALA A 34 10.64 9.53 7.82
C ALA A 34 11.41 10.51 6.92
N GLU A 35 11.78 10.06 5.71
CA GLU A 35 12.57 10.88 4.78
C GLU A 35 11.73 11.90 4.01
N MET A 36 10.52 11.53 3.59
CA MET A 36 9.78 12.26 2.55
C MET A 36 8.30 12.49 2.86
N GLY A 37 7.81 12.07 4.03
CA GLY A 37 6.40 12.19 4.39
C GLY A 37 5.47 11.35 3.51
N VAL A 38 5.92 10.16 3.11
CA VAL A 38 5.13 9.21 2.33
C VAL A 38 4.11 8.48 3.22
N ASP A 39 2.89 8.38 2.71
CA ASP A 39 1.84 7.49 3.20
C ASP A 39 1.71 6.29 2.27
N TRP A 40 1.39 5.12 2.84
CA TRP A 40 1.22 3.90 2.05
C TRP A 40 0.02 3.10 2.51
N ARG A 41 -0.52 2.27 1.60
CA ARG A 41 -1.54 1.26 1.89
C ARG A 41 -1.28 -0.01 1.10
N ILE A 42 -1.72 -1.10 1.70
CA ILE A 42 -1.52 -2.45 1.19
C ILE A 42 -2.90 -3.04 0.90
N PHE A 43 -3.08 -3.52 -0.32
CA PHE A 43 -4.32 -4.11 -0.80
C PHE A 43 -4.07 -5.54 -1.24
N HIS A 44 -4.97 -6.43 -0.84
CA HIS A 44 -5.08 -7.76 -1.40
C HIS A 44 -6.32 -7.79 -2.27
N VAL A 45 -6.11 -7.81 -3.58
CA VAL A 45 -7.15 -7.63 -4.58
C VAL A 45 -7.46 -8.97 -5.23
N SER A 46 -8.74 -9.33 -5.27
CA SER A 46 -9.24 -10.50 -5.98
C SER A 46 -9.97 -10.05 -7.24
N LEU A 47 -9.53 -10.53 -8.40
CA LEU A 47 -10.14 -10.29 -9.71
C LEU A 47 -10.46 -11.63 -10.37
N GLY A 48 -11.74 -12.02 -10.34
CA GLY A 48 -12.15 -13.36 -10.76
C GLY A 48 -11.47 -14.43 -9.90
N GLU A 49 -10.74 -15.35 -10.55
CA GLU A 49 -9.98 -16.42 -9.87
C GLU A 49 -8.56 -15.98 -9.45
N ASN A 50 -8.10 -14.83 -9.95
CA ASN A 50 -6.76 -14.34 -9.68
C ASN A 50 -6.73 -13.47 -8.42
N LYS A 51 -5.67 -13.64 -7.62
CA LYS A 51 -5.38 -12.82 -6.45
C LYS A 51 -4.03 -12.17 -6.63
N TYR A 52 -3.97 -10.87 -6.40
CA TYR A 52 -2.73 -10.11 -6.45
C TYR A 52 -2.69 -9.12 -5.29
N PHE A 53 -1.49 -8.73 -4.92
CA PHE A 53 -1.26 -7.68 -3.96
C PHE A 53 -0.89 -6.40 -4.67
N ARG A 54 -1.43 -5.28 -4.19
CA ARG A 54 -1.08 -3.94 -4.64
C ARG A 54 -0.68 -3.11 -3.44
N VAL A 55 0.48 -2.50 -3.53
CA VAL A 55 0.99 -1.57 -2.55
C VAL A 55 1.06 -0.21 -3.20
N LEU A 56 0.37 0.76 -2.62
CA LEU A 56 0.33 2.11 -3.11
C LEU A 56 1.07 3.01 -2.12
N TYR A 57 1.96 3.85 -2.64
CA TYR A 57 2.69 4.88 -1.92
C TYR A 57 2.32 6.24 -2.49
N ALA A 58 1.91 7.18 -1.64
CA ALA A 58 1.64 8.56 -2.03
C ALA A 58 2.33 9.53 -1.09
N GLY A 59 2.72 10.68 -1.63
CA GLY A 59 3.32 11.76 -0.86
C GLY A 59 3.57 12.96 -1.75
N PRO A 60 3.79 14.14 -1.16
CA PRO A 60 4.04 15.38 -1.92
C PRO A 60 5.26 15.26 -2.85
N HIS A 61 6.25 14.47 -2.45
CA HIS A 61 7.51 14.26 -3.17
C HIS A 61 7.54 13.03 -4.09
N LEU A 62 6.39 12.38 -4.31
CA LEU A 62 6.21 11.25 -5.24
C LEU A 62 5.46 11.63 -6.52
N SER A 63 5.38 12.93 -6.82
CA SER A 63 4.81 13.41 -8.07
C SER A 63 5.76 13.20 -9.26
N LYS A 64 5.24 13.36 -10.50
CA LYS A 64 6.02 13.26 -11.74
C LYS A 64 7.25 14.17 -11.80
N LEU A 65 7.30 15.19 -10.96
CA LEU A 65 8.44 16.11 -10.85
C LEU A 65 9.66 15.50 -10.15
N HIS A 66 9.49 14.35 -9.48
CA HIS A 66 10.57 13.68 -8.75
C HIS A 66 10.69 12.18 -9.10
N PRO A 67 11.01 11.83 -10.36
CA PRO A 67 11.07 10.44 -10.82
C PRO A 67 12.14 9.61 -10.07
N LEU A 68 13.17 10.26 -9.50
CA LEU A 68 14.18 9.60 -8.69
C LEU A 68 13.61 8.96 -7.42
N ASN A 69 12.61 9.58 -6.80
CA ASN A 69 12.02 9.05 -5.56
C ASN A 69 11.14 7.83 -5.84
N GLU A 70 10.41 7.86 -6.96
CA GLU A 70 9.69 6.68 -7.45
C GLU A 70 10.65 5.52 -7.72
N LYS A 71 11.78 5.80 -8.38
CA LYS A 71 12.82 4.81 -8.65
C LYS A 71 13.39 4.23 -7.35
N ARG A 72 13.70 5.06 -6.35
CA ARG A 72 14.21 4.61 -5.04
C ARG A 72 13.24 3.68 -4.31
N ILE A 73 11.95 3.98 -4.32
CA ILE A 73 10.93 3.11 -3.71
C ILE A 73 10.90 1.74 -4.40
N ARG A 74 10.95 1.72 -5.75
CA ARG A 74 10.97 0.47 -6.52
C ARG A 74 12.24 -0.33 -6.28
N GLU A 75 13.41 0.29 -6.34
CA GLU A 75 14.69 -0.36 -6.09
C GLU A 75 14.74 -0.95 -4.68
N ARG A 76 14.27 -0.19 -3.68
CA ARG A 76 14.23 -0.69 -2.30
C ARG A 76 13.31 -1.90 -2.15
N PHE A 77 12.17 -1.89 -2.84
CA PHE A 77 11.25 -3.03 -2.84
C PHE A 77 11.86 -4.25 -3.55
N ASP A 78 12.55 -4.02 -4.67
CA ASP A 78 13.25 -5.05 -5.43
C ASP A 78 14.37 -5.69 -4.58
N GLU A 79 15.20 -4.90 -3.91
CA GLU A 79 16.21 -5.39 -2.95
C GLU A 79 15.60 -6.31 -1.87
N LEU A 80 14.46 -5.93 -1.31
CA LEU A 80 13.78 -6.73 -0.29
C LEU A 80 13.20 -8.02 -0.87
N SER A 81 12.79 -8.03 -2.15
CA SER A 81 12.23 -9.21 -2.80
C SER A 81 13.27 -10.31 -3.06
N HIS A 82 14.55 -9.94 -3.15
CA HIS A 82 15.66 -10.87 -3.30
C HIS A 82 16.13 -11.49 -1.97
N LYS A 83 15.64 -10.98 -0.83
CA LYS A 83 15.96 -11.51 0.51
C LYS A 83 15.06 -12.68 0.86
N SER A 84 15.55 -13.56 1.73
CA SER A 84 14.73 -14.63 2.29
C SER A 84 13.65 -14.07 3.24
N TYR A 85 12.56 -14.82 3.41
CA TYR A 85 11.49 -14.48 4.35
C TYR A 85 12.03 -14.14 5.75
N LYS A 86 12.97 -14.95 6.26
CA LYS A 86 13.58 -14.75 7.59
C LYS A 86 14.29 -13.39 7.69
N GLU A 87 15.08 -13.02 6.68
CA GLU A 87 15.82 -11.76 6.67
C GLU A 87 14.87 -10.55 6.65
N VAL A 88 13.81 -10.61 5.84
CA VAL A 88 12.81 -9.53 5.78
C VAL A 88 12.09 -9.37 7.11
N MET A 89 11.72 -10.48 7.75
CA MET A 89 11.03 -10.45 9.04
C MET A 89 11.95 -9.95 10.17
N GLU A 90 13.23 -10.32 10.17
CA GLU A 90 14.21 -9.76 11.10
C GLU A 90 14.38 -8.25 10.92
N GLU A 91 14.45 -7.76 9.68
CA GLU A 91 14.53 -6.34 9.37
C GLU A 91 13.28 -5.59 9.82
N CYS A 92 12.10 -6.14 9.57
CA CYS A 92 10.82 -5.61 10.05
C CYS A 92 10.77 -5.54 11.59
N ASN A 93 11.22 -6.59 12.28
CA ASN A 93 11.26 -6.61 13.74
C ASN A 93 12.28 -5.63 14.32
N ARG A 94 13.43 -5.42 13.66
CA ARG A 94 14.38 -4.36 14.03
C ARG A 94 13.75 -2.98 13.86
N ALA A 95 13.08 -2.74 12.73
CA ALA A 95 12.40 -1.47 12.47
C ALA A 95 11.27 -1.20 13.47
N LYS A 96 10.54 -2.23 13.92
CA LYS A 96 9.51 -2.08 14.98
C LYS A 96 10.09 -1.61 16.32
N LYS A 97 11.33 -1.99 16.64
CA LYS A 97 11.97 -1.64 17.93
C LYS A 97 12.40 -0.18 18.01
N THR A 98 12.54 0.54 16.89
CA THR A 98 12.98 1.95 16.87
C THR A 98 11.88 2.95 17.25
N GLY A 99 10.67 2.49 17.60
CA GLY A 99 9.60 3.30 18.23
C GLY A 99 8.76 4.16 17.27
N ASN A 100 9.27 4.48 16.08
CA ASN A 100 8.56 5.27 15.06
C ASN A 100 7.95 4.43 13.92
N PHE A 101 7.76 3.14 14.15
CA PHE A 101 7.24 2.21 13.15
C PHE A 101 5.71 2.22 13.10
N THR A 102 5.16 2.68 11.99
CA THR A 102 3.73 2.54 11.67
C THR A 102 3.50 1.23 10.93
N SER A 103 2.64 0.34 11.43
CA SER A 103 2.26 -0.87 10.69
C SER A 103 0.91 -0.67 10.02
N GLN A 104 0.85 -0.80 8.70
CA GLN A 104 -0.40 -0.79 7.94
C GLN A 104 -0.90 -2.23 7.76
N PRO A 105 -2.17 -2.52 8.06
CA PRO A 105 -2.77 -3.81 7.77
C PRO A 105 -3.12 -3.94 6.28
N ILE A 106 -3.21 -5.18 5.82
CA ILE A 106 -3.66 -5.50 4.46
C ILE A 106 -5.17 -5.32 4.36
N GLN A 107 -5.62 -4.52 3.41
CA GLN A 107 -7.03 -4.32 3.10
C GLN A 107 -7.47 -5.27 1.99
N GLU A 108 -8.48 -6.10 2.25
CA GLU A 108 -9.03 -7.00 1.24
C GLU A 108 -10.03 -6.26 0.35
N LYS A 109 -9.87 -6.39 -0.97
CA LYS A 109 -10.75 -5.79 -1.96
C LYS A 109 -11.13 -6.84 -3.00
N LYS A 110 -12.42 -6.94 -3.27
CA LYS A 110 -12.93 -7.65 -4.45
C LYS A 110 -13.15 -6.61 -5.54
N GLU A 111 -12.41 -6.72 -6.62
CA GLU A 111 -12.66 -5.92 -7.82
C GLU A 111 -13.55 -6.73 -8.76
N GLU A 112 -14.71 -6.17 -9.08
CA GLU A 112 -15.47 -6.59 -10.24
C GLU A 112 -14.87 -5.87 -11.45
N TYR A 113 -14.71 -6.57 -12.58
CA TYR A 113 -14.13 -6.05 -13.82
C TYR A 113 -14.79 -4.71 -14.20
N ASN A 114 -14.19 -3.61 -13.78
CA ASN A 114 -14.60 -2.27 -14.18
C ASN A 114 -13.38 -1.63 -14.84
N LEU A 115 -13.26 -1.87 -16.14
CA LEU A 115 -12.13 -1.57 -17.02
C LEU A 115 -11.70 -0.08 -17.06
N TRP A 116 -12.39 0.80 -16.33
CA TRP A 116 -12.30 2.24 -16.49
C TRP A 116 -12.10 3.04 -15.19
N GLN A 117 -12.02 2.40 -14.01
CA GLN A 117 -11.83 3.14 -12.75
C GLN A 117 -10.79 2.48 -11.83
N ASP A 118 -9.68 3.17 -11.63
CA ASP A 118 -8.58 2.77 -10.75
C ASP A 118 -8.88 3.22 -9.29
N LYS A 119 -9.92 2.63 -8.70
CA LYS A 119 -10.52 3.04 -7.41
C LYS A 119 -9.59 2.89 -6.20
N LEU A 120 -8.45 2.21 -6.34
CA LEU A 120 -7.52 1.97 -5.23
C LEU A 120 -6.81 3.26 -4.79
N TRP A 121 -6.52 4.15 -5.74
CA TRP A 121 -5.90 5.45 -5.46
C TRP A 121 -6.80 6.36 -4.62
N ASP A 122 -8.13 6.24 -4.74
CA ASP A 122 -9.08 7.01 -3.92
C ASP A 122 -8.90 6.74 -2.42
N TYR A 123 -8.51 5.52 -2.05
CA TYR A 123 -8.31 5.16 -0.64
C TYR A 123 -7.10 5.88 -0.06
N ILE A 124 -6.01 6.05 -0.81
CA ILE A 124 -4.84 6.77 -0.31
C ILE A 124 -5.01 8.29 -0.43
N CYS A 125 -5.55 8.75 -1.56
CA CYS A 125 -5.63 10.17 -1.88
C CYS A 125 -6.82 10.90 -1.23
N SER A 126 -7.75 10.19 -0.57
CA SER A 126 -8.87 10.80 0.15
C SER A 126 -8.56 10.96 1.64
N PRO A 127 -8.23 12.17 2.13
CA PRO A 127 -8.05 12.43 3.56
C PRO A 127 -9.35 12.42 4.39
N ASN A 128 -10.53 12.20 3.79
CA ASN A 128 -11.82 12.26 4.48
C ASN A 128 -12.76 11.08 4.14
N GLN A 129 -12.62 9.98 4.87
CA GLN A 129 -13.73 9.03 5.11
C GLN A 129 -14.05 8.87 6.60
N LYS A 130 -13.69 9.85 7.44
CA LYS A 130 -14.36 10.06 8.73
C LYS A 130 -15.52 11.05 8.50
N LYS A 131 -16.75 10.57 8.65
CA LYS A 131 -18.06 11.25 8.53
C LYS A 131 -18.70 11.30 7.14
N ARG A 132 -19.38 10.22 6.78
CA ARG A 132 -20.74 10.28 6.21
C ARG A 132 -21.46 8.97 6.51
N VAL A 133 -21.73 8.76 7.80
CA VAL A 133 -22.76 7.82 8.24
C VAL A 133 -24.05 8.64 8.33
N MET A 134 -25.08 8.21 7.59
CA MET A 134 -26.51 8.50 7.69
C MET A 134 -26.98 9.95 7.81
N LEU A 135 -27.80 10.36 6.84
CA LEU A 135 -29.15 10.90 7.06
C LEU A 135 -29.87 10.93 5.69
N GLU A 136 -30.47 9.81 5.30
CA GLU A 136 -31.62 9.86 4.41
C GLU A 136 -32.78 10.40 5.25
N ILE A 137 -33.03 11.70 5.18
CA ILE A 137 -34.32 12.25 5.56
C ILE A 137 -35.21 12.13 4.33
N LYS A 138 -36.03 11.09 4.27
CA LYS A 138 -37.23 11.09 3.43
C LYS A 138 -38.26 12.00 4.10
N PHE A 139 -38.56 13.14 3.46
CA PHE A 139 -39.89 13.73 3.57
C PHE A 139 -40.60 13.45 2.25
N MET A 140 -41.55 12.52 2.30
CA MET A 140 -42.66 12.45 1.35
C MET A 140 -43.75 13.38 1.90
N GLU A 141 -44.22 14.25 1.01
CA GLU A 141 -45.45 15.07 0.98
C GLU A 141 -46.16 15.43 2.29
#